data_AF-A0A0E3SB09-F1
#
_entry.id   AF-A0A0E3SB09-F1
#
_cell.length_a   1.000
_cell.length_b   1.000
_cell.length_c   1.000
_cell.angle_alpha   90.00
_cell.angle_beta   90.00
_cell.angle_gamma   90.00
#
_symmetry.space_group_name_H-M   'P 1'
#
loop_
_entity.id
_entity.type
_entity.pdbx_description
1 polymer ?
#
loop_
_entity_poly.entity_id
_entity_poly.type
_entity_poly.pdbx_seq_one_letter_code
_entity_poly.pdbx_strand_id
1 'polypeptide(L)'
;MNEALLIAPCGMNCCICMAYLRKRNKCPGCRTDANKPVSRVICKIKTCEILTKNKLTFCFECENFPCKNLKHLDKRYRTKYNMSMTENLENIKKLG
;
A
#
# COMPACT_ATOMS: atom_id res chain seq x y z
N MET A 1 1.42 17.04 -9.89
CA MET A 1 1.16 16.14 -8.74
C MET A 1 2.29 15.13 -8.69
N ASN A 2 2.88 14.88 -7.53
CA ASN A 2 3.99 13.95 -7.41
C ASN A 2 3.45 12.51 -7.44
N GLU A 3 3.63 11.79 -8.55
CA GLU A 3 3.05 10.45 -8.79
C GLU A 3 3.49 9.43 -7.74
N ALA A 4 4.67 9.61 -7.15
CA ALA A 4 5.20 8.79 -6.06
C ALA A 4 4.27 8.72 -4.82
N LEU A 5 3.45 9.75 -4.57
CA LEU A 5 2.50 9.76 -3.44
C LEU A 5 1.37 8.73 -3.60
N LEU A 6 1.15 8.23 -4.82
CA LEU A 6 0.15 7.22 -5.12
C LEU A 6 0.69 5.79 -4.97
N ILE A 7 1.97 5.60 -4.64
CA ILE A 7 2.46 4.27 -4.26
C ILE A 7 2.27 4.08 -2.76
N ALA A 8 1.44 3.11 -2.39
CA ALA A 8 1.16 2.78 -0.99
C ALA A 8 2.40 2.19 -0.29
N PRO A 9 2.48 2.27 1.05
CA PRO A 9 3.58 1.65 1.78
C PRO A 9 3.69 0.13 1.57
N CYS A 10 2.58 -0.53 1.23
CA CYS A 10 2.54 -1.96 0.92
C CYS A 10 2.89 -2.31 -0.54
N GLY A 11 3.29 -1.36 -1.39
CA GLY A 11 3.62 -1.60 -2.80
C GLY A 11 2.43 -1.58 -3.76
N MET A 12 1.23 -1.21 -3.28
CA MET A 12 0.09 -0.99 -4.16
C MET A 12 0.26 0.32 -4.94
N ASN A 13 0.24 0.27 -6.27
CA ASN A 13 0.04 1.45 -7.09
C ASN A 13 -1.44 1.89 -7.00
N CYS A 14 -1.72 2.97 -6.27
CA CYS A 14 -3.09 3.44 -6.08
C CYS A 14 -3.72 3.91 -7.39
N CYS A 15 -2.95 4.36 -8.39
CA CYS A 15 -3.49 4.82 -9.68
C CYS A 15 -4.35 3.76 -10.38
N ILE A 16 -4.02 2.48 -10.18
CA ILE A 16 -4.75 1.35 -10.77
C ILE A 16 -5.74 0.69 -9.79
N CYS A 17 -5.85 1.21 -8.56
CA CYS A 17 -6.78 0.69 -7.57
C CYS A 17 -8.22 1.08 -7.91
N MET A 18 -9.17 0.13 -7.87
CA MET A 18 -10.59 0.43 -8.11
C MET A 18 -11.15 1.54 -7.20
N ALA A 19 -10.67 1.63 -5.95
CA ALA A 19 -11.11 2.68 -5.03
C ALA A 19 -10.62 4.08 -5.40
N TYR A 20 -9.50 4.19 -6.12
CA TYR A 20 -8.98 5.44 -6.67
C TYR A 20 -9.66 5.79 -8.00
N LEU A 21 -9.99 4.78 -8.82
CA LEU A 21 -10.61 4.98 -10.13
C LEU A 21 -12.12 5.29 -10.09
N ARG A 22 -12.80 5.04 -8.97
CA ARG A 22 -14.25 5.31 -8.85
C ARG A 22 -14.59 6.80 -8.93
N LYS A 23 -15.75 7.12 -9.51
CA LYS A 23 -16.27 8.50 -9.64
C LYS A 23 -16.80 9.08 -8.33
N ARG A 24 -17.60 8.29 -7.58
CA ARG A 24 -18.21 8.71 -6.29
C ARG A 24 -17.40 8.21 -5.10
N ASN A 25 -17.32 9.02 -4.05
CA ASN A 25 -16.54 8.75 -2.83
C ASN A 25 -15.07 8.41 -3.13
N LYS A 26 -14.47 8.96 -4.19
CA LYS A 26 -13.12 8.59 -4.65
C LYS A 26 -12.10 8.56 -3.52
N CYS A 27 -11.33 7.47 -3.42
CA CYS A 27 -10.20 7.40 -2.50
C CYS A 27 -9.04 8.22 -3.10
N PRO A 28 -8.43 9.17 -2.38
CA PRO A 28 -7.33 9.98 -2.90
C PRO A 28 -5.98 9.24 -2.97
N GLY A 29 -5.90 7.98 -2.54
CA GLY A 29 -4.66 7.19 -2.49
C GLY A 29 -4.16 6.96 -1.06
N CYS A 30 -3.34 5.94 -0.84
CA CYS A 30 -3.05 5.40 0.50
C CYS A 30 -2.43 6.43 1.47
N ARG A 31 -1.63 7.37 0.97
CA ARG A 31 -0.87 8.33 1.79
C ARG A 31 -1.66 9.56 2.28
N THR A 32 -2.90 9.76 1.82
CA THR A 32 -3.76 10.89 2.24
C THR A 32 -4.96 10.40 3.05
N ASP A 33 -5.33 11.02 4.17
CA ASP A 33 -6.48 10.54 4.98
C ASP A 33 -7.82 11.24 4.74
N ALA A 34 -7.80 12.41 4.11
CA ALA A 34 -9.04 13.12 3.75
C ALA A 34 -9.93 12.27 2.83
N ASN A 35 -11.26 12.35 3.02
CA ASN A 35 -12.26 11.77 2.12
C ASN A 35 -12.11 10.26 1.82
N LYS A 36 -11.64 9.48 2.79
CA LYS A 36 -11.49 8.02 2.67
C LYS A 36 -12.55 7.23 3.41
N PRO A 37 -12.92 6.03 2.92
CA PRO A 37 -13.64 5.06 3.73
C PRO A 37 -12.83 4.66 4.97
N VAL A 38 -13.52 4.48 6.10
CA VAL A 38 -12.92 4.07 7.40
C VAL A 38 -11.97 2.88 7.23
N SER A 39 -12.39 1.85 6.49
CA SER A 39 -11.56 0.65 6.22
C SER A 39 -10.18 0.91 5.58
N ARG A 40 -9.99 2.06 4.90
CA ARG A 40 -8.70 2.46 4.30
C ARG A 40 -7.89 3.32 5.25
N VAL A 41 -8.55 4.07 6.14
CA VAL A 41 -7.93 4.84 7.22
C VAL A 41 -7.32 3.88 8.25
N ILE A 42 -8.07 2.86 8.68
CA ILE A 42 -7.64 1.88 9.70
C ILE A 42 -6.85 0.68 9.13
N CYS A 43 -6.28 0.81 7.93
CA CYS A 43 -5.57 -0.29 7.28
C CYS A 43 -4.37 -0.75 8.12
N LYS A 44 -4.35 -2.01 8.56
CA LYS A 44 -3.32 -2.58 9.44
C LYS A 44 -1.87 -2.44 8.95
N ILE A 45 -1.65 -2.34 7.64
CA ILE A 45 -0.30 -2.11 7.09
C ILE A 45 0.05 -0.63 7.12
N LYS A 46 -0.91 0.25 6.77
CA LYS A 46 -0.72 1.71 6.82
C LYS A 46 -0.48 2.18 8.26
N THR A 47 -1.27 1.70 9.19
CA THR A 47 -1.19 2.04 10.62
C THR A 47 -0.23 1.13 11.37
N CYS A 48 0.66 0.40 10.67
CA CYS A 48 1.64 -0.47 11.30
C CYS A 48 2.59 0.38 12.15
N GLU A 49 2.70 0.03 13.43
CA GLU A 49 3.47 0.81 14.40
C GLU A 49 4.95 0.90 14.05
N ILE A 50 5.56 -0.18 13.55
CA ILE A 50 6.96 -0.18 13.08
C ILE A 50 7.13 0.83 11.95
N LEU A 51 6.19 0.84 10.99
CA LEU A 51 6.23 1.74 9.85
C LEU A 51 6.08 3.21 10.28
N THR A 52 5.14 3.50 11.19
CA THR A 52 4.87 4.87 11.63
C THR A 52 5.91 5.41 12.59
N LYS A 53 6.34 4.63 13.60
CA LYS A 53 7.35 5.06 14.59
C LYS A 53 8.71 5.27 13.95
N ASN A 54 9.12 4.36 13.06
CA ASN A 54 10.42 4.45 12.38
C ASN A 54 10.35 5.31 11.11
N LYS A 55 9.19 5.92 10.81
CA LYS A 55 8.95 6.78 9.63
C LYS A 55 9.37 6.11 8.31
N LEU A 56 9.14 4.79 8.20
CA LEU A 56 9.44 4.04 7.00
C LEU A 56 8.46 4.44 5.89
N THR A 57 8.99 4.60 4.68
CA THR A 57 8.22 4.93 3.49
C THR A 57 7.51 3.69 2.95
N PHE A 58 8.18 2.54 2.97
CA PHE A 58 7.73 1.28 2.40
C PHE A 58 7.96 0.10 3.33
N CYS A 59 7.14 -0.95 3.17
CA CYS A 59 7.29 -2.14 3.99
C CYS A 59 8.60 -2.90 3.76
N PHE A 60 9.28 -2.74 2.62
CA PHE A 60 10.56 -3.42 2.37
C PHE A 60 11.71 -2.89 3.25
N GLU A 61 11.54 -1.72 3.87
CA GLU A 61 12.50 -1.13 4.80
C GLU A 61 12.37 -1.72 6.21
N CYS A 62 11.30 -2.47 6.48
CA CYS A 62 11.09 -3.13 7.75
C CYS A 62 11.93 -4.41 7.84
N GLU A 63 12.61 -4.63 8.96
CA GLU A 63 13.40 -5.84 9.23
C GLU A 63 12.56 -7.14 9.15
N ASN A 64 11.26 -7.04 9.45
CA ASN A 64 10.33 -8.16 9.40
C ASN A 64 9.75 -8.42 7.99
N PHE A 65 10.28 -7.78 6.95
CA PHE A 65 9.76 -7.92 5.59
C PHE A 65 10.12 -9.29 4.97
N PRO A 66 9.18 -9.98 4.30
CA PRO A 66 7.74 -9.71 4.26
C PRO A 66 7.03 -10.25 5.52
N CYS A 67 6.33 -9.37 6.23
CA CYS A 67 5.66 -9.74 7.49
C CYS A 67 4.32 -10.45 7.24
N LYS A 68 3.73 -11.04 8.30
CA LYS A 68 2.45 -11.79 8.20
C LYS A 68 1.32 -10.97 7.57
N ASN A 69 1.18 -9.70 7.93
CA ASN A 69 0.13 -8.82 7.37
C ASN A 69 0.33 -8.59 5.88
N LEU A 70 1.58 -8.35 5.43
CA LEU A 70 1.88 -8.16 4.03
C LEU A 70 1.70 -9.46 3.23
N LYS A 71 2.18 -10.60 3.74
CA LYS A 71 1.97 -11.93 3.13
C LYS A 71 0.49 -12.25 2.93
N HIS A 72 -0.35 -11.88 3.91
CA HIS A 72 -1.80 -12.05 3.79
C HIS A 72 -2.41 -11.15 2.69
N LEU A 73 -1.97 -9.88 2.61
CA LEU A 73 -2.40 -8.98 1.54
C LEU A 73 -1.95 -9.50 0.16
N ASP A 74 -0.68 -9.89 0.05
CA ASP A 74 -0.07 -10.41 -1.17
C ASP A 74 -0.81 -11.64 -1.70
N LYS A 75 -1.08 -12.65 -0.84
CA LYS A 75 -1.87 -13.82 -1.22
C LYS A 75 -3.23 -13.42 -1.79
N ARG A 76 -3.95 -12.50 -1.13
CA ARG A 76 -5.25 -12.03 -1.61
C ARG A 76 -5.15 -11.35 -2.98
N TYR A 77 -4.14 -10.51 -3.18
CA TYR A 77 -3.96 -9.76 -4.43
C TYR A 77 -3.50 -10.66 -5.58
N ARG A 78 -2.62 -11.63 -5.31
CA ARG A 78 -2.25 -12.65 -6.30
C ARG A 78 -3.47 -13.43 -6.76
N THR A 79 -4.29 -13.93 -5.82
CA THR A 79 -5.47 -14.73 -6.15
C THR A 79 -6.57 -13.93 -6.87
N LYS A 80 -6.80 -12.65 -6.49
CA LYS A 80 -7.92 -11.87 -7.03
C LYS A 80 -7.57 -11.00 -8.23
N TYR A 81 -6.31 -10.58 -8.35
CA TYR A 81 -5.89 -9.55 -9.29
C TYR A 81 -4.61 -9.92 -10.06
N ASN A 82 -4.09 -11.14 -9.88
CA ASN A 82 -2.84 -11.60 -10.49
C ASN A 82 -1.66 -10.63 -10.28
N MET A 83 -1.57 -10.05 -9.08
CA MET A 83 -0.58 -9.03 -8.74
C MET A 83 0.03 -9.32 -7.37
N SER A 84 1.35 -9.20 -7.26
CA SER A 84 2.07 -9.36 -6.00
C SER A 84 2.49 -8.02 -5.41
N MET A 85 2.08 -7.77 -4.17
CA MET A 85 2.53 -6.63 -3.38
C MET A 85 3.99 -6.77 -2.97
N THR A 86 4.43 -8.00 -2.66
CA THR A 86 5.83 -8.29 -2.32
C THR A 86 6.73 -8.03 -3.51
N GLU A 87 6.38 -8.55 -4.69
CA GLU A 87 7.14 -8.32 -5.92
C GLU A 87 7.17 -6.84 -6.29
N ASN A 88 6.05 -6.12 -6.18
CA ASN A 88 6.03 -4.68 -6.38
C ASN A 88 7.01 -3.96 -5.46
N LEU A 89 7.06 -4.31 -4.18
CA LEU A 89 8.00 -3.72 -3.22
C LEU A 89 9.45 -4.06 -3.53
N GLU A 90 9.74 -5.29 -3.96
CA GLU A 90 11.08 -5.68 -4.43
C GLU A 90 11.50 -4.89 -5.67
N ASN A 91 10.58 -4.67 -6.61
CA ASN A 91 10.84 -3.89 -7.81
C ASN A 91 11.07 -2.42 -7.48
N ILE A 92 10.26 -1.82 -6.60
CA ILE A 92 10.49 -0.44 -6.10
C ILE A 92 11.87 -0.33 -5.45
N LYS A 93 12.25 -1.30 -4.60
CA LYS A 93 13.58 -1.31 -3.95
C LYS A 93 14.72 -1.38 -4.98
N LYS A 94 14.54 -2.14 -6.06
CA LYS A 94 15.57 -2.36 -7.09
C LYS A 94 15.67 -1.22 -8.09
N LEU A 95 14.55 -0.58 -8.44
CA LEU A 95 14.44 0.32 -9.60
C LEU A 95 14.29 1.80 -9.23
N GLY A 96 13.88 2.12 -8.00
CA GLY A 96 13.55 3.48 -7.57
C GLY A 96 12.12 3.89 -7.90
#